data_AF-A0A7X0CKL7-F1
#
_entry.id   AF-A0A7X0CKL7-F1
#
_cell.length_a   1.000
_cell.length_b   1.000
_cell.length_c   1.000
_cell.angle_alpha   90.00
_cell.angle_beta   90.00
_cell.angle_gamma   90.00
#
_symmetry.space_group_name_H-M   'P 1'
#
loop_
_entity.id
_entity.type
_entity.pdbx_description
1 polymer ?
#
loop_
_entity_poly.entity_id
_entity_poly.type
_entity_poly.pdbx_seq_one_letter_code
_entity_poly.pdbx_strand_id
1 'polypeptide(L)'
;MEKDKKSILVGCMIIGATMILWSFFIAGNKSTSSKNVIVVATVRKLIDTNGYVKVDVEYSYEGKVLNNSFHVANADSLKMDRRIRLLVSQGNPDKDVKYIGVAK
;
A
#
# COMPACT_ATOMS: atom_id res chain seq x y z
N MET A 1 14.59 -19.76 -76.14
CA MET A 1 15.74 -20.23 -75.35
C MET A 1 16.67 -19.06 -75.19
N GLU A 2 16.59 -18.34 -74.07
CA GLU A 2 17.47 -17.23 -73.78
C GLU A 2 18.06 -17.42 -72.38
N LYS A 3 19.35 -17.12 -72.33
CA LYS A 3 20.33 -17.43 -71.30
C LYS A 3 20.64 -16.14 -70.54
N ASP A 4 20.92 -16.29 -69.25
CA ASP A 4 21.80 -15.44 -68.44
C ASP A 4 21.40 -13.97 -68.21
N LYS A 5 21.20 -13.60 -66.92
CA LYS A 5 22.01 -12.58 -66.21
C LYS A 5 21.49 -12.26 -64.80
N LYS A 6 22.27 -12.71 -63.81
CA LYS A 6 22.87 -11.94 -62.70
C LYS A 6 22.08 -10.77 -62.06
N SER A 7 21.86 -10.97 -60.75
CA SER A 7 22.05 -10.00 -59.65
C SER A 7 21.25 -8.71 -59.64
N ILE A 8 20.25 -8.64 -58.76
CA ILE A 8 20.11 -7.53 -57.79
C ILE A 8 19.63 -8.14 -56.46
N LEU A 9 20.60 -8.56 -55.64
CA LEU A 9 20.40 -8.90 -54.23
C LEU A 9 20.43 -7.58 -53.46
N VAL A 10 19.28 -6.92 -53.32
CA VAL A 10 19.17 -5.70 -52.51
C VAL A 10 18.02 -5.88 -51.51
N GLY A 11 18.42 -6.13 -50.27
CA GLY A 11 17.76 -5.58 -49.08
C GLY A 11 16.31 -5.98 -48.83
N CYS A 12 16.07 -7.23 -48.44
CA CYS A 12 14.89 -7.60 -47.65
C CYS A 12 15.32 -8.24 -46.32
N MET A 13 16.30 -7.61 -45.68
CA MET A 13 16.61 -7.81 -44.27
C MET A 13 16.20 -6.50 -43.60
N ILE A 14 15.43 -6.55 -42.52
CA ILE A 14 14.83 -5.43 -41.76
C ILE A 14 13.40 -5.04 -42.20
N ILE A 15 12.41 -5.94 -42.07
CA ILE A 15 11.00 -5.53 -41.84
C ILE A 15 10.35 -6.35 -40.70
N GLY A 16 11.15 -6.97 -39.83
CA GLY A 16 10.66 -7.99 -38.89
C GLY A 16 10.78 -7.69 -37.39
N ALA A 17 11.19 -6.51 -36.94
CA ALA A 17 11.51 -6.33 -35.52
C ALA A 17 11.45 -4.88 -34.97
N THR A 18 10.50 -4.04 -35.39
CA THR A 18 10.39 -2.67 -34.80
C THR A 18 8.98 -2.24 -34.42
N MET A 19 8.01 -3.15 -34.38
CA MET A 19 6.72 -2.90 -33.75
C MET A 19 6.51 -3.97 -32.68
N ILE A 20 5.95 -3.58 -31.53
CA ILE A 20 5.73 -4.38 -30.32
C ILE A 20 6.91 -4.31 -29.33
N LEU A 21 7.17 -3.13 -28.75
CA LEU A 21 7.49 -3.04 -27.31
C LEU A 21 7.25 -1.62 -26.75
N TRP A 22 6.12 -1.01 -27.10
CA TRP A 22 5.62 0.23 -26.48
C TRP A 22 4.29 -0.03 -25.77
N SER A 23 4.18 -1.20 -25.14
CA SER A 23 3.03 -1.55 -24.33
C SER A 23 3.58 -2.15 -23.04
N PHE A 24 3.07 -1.67 -21.91
CA PHE A 24 3.32 -2.18 -20.56
C PHE A 24 4.41 -1.53 -19.70
N PHE A 25 4.73 -0.25 -19.90
CA PHE A 25 5.13 0.58 -18.76
C PHE A 25 4.37 1.91 -18.74
N ILE A 26 3.03 1.83 -18.85
CA ILE A 26 2.23 2.69 -18.00
C ILE A 26 2.37 2.08 -16.61
N ALA A 27 3.48 2.39 -15.95
CA ALA A 27 3.53 2.40 -14.49
C ALA A 27 2.53 3.48 -14.08
N GLY A 28 1.25 3.11 -14.16
CA GLY A 28 0.22 3.85 -13.50
C GLY A 28 0.69 3.87 -12.06
N ASN A 29 1.00 5.06 -11.56
CA ASN A 29 0.61 5.38 -10.21
C ASN A 29 -0.89 5.06 -10.15
N LYS A 30 -1.22 3.78 -9.92
CA LYS A 30 -2.36 3.41 -9.13
C LYS A 30 -2.05 4.13 -7.82
N SER A 31 -2.49 5.38 -7.74
CA SER A 31 -3.19 5.82 -6.56
C SER A 31 -4.33 4.83 -6.42
N THR A 32 -4.01 3.64 -5.91
CA THR A 32 -4.94 2.76 -5.25
C THR A 32 -5.51 3.71 -4.23
N SER A 33 -6.70 4.24 -4.52
CA SER A 33 -7.45 5.03 -3.57
C SER A 33 -7.58 4.09 -2.39
N SER A 34 -6.68 4.30 -1.42
CA SER A 34 -6.55 3.45 -0.25
C SER A 34 -7.85 3.71 0.48
N LYS A 35 -8.84 2.85 0.25
CA LYS A 35 -10.09 2.93 0.98
C LYS A 35 -9.71 2.75 2.43
N ASN A 36 -9.88 3.82 3.19
CA ASN A 36 -9.59 3.82 4.59
C ASN A 36 -10.83 3.30 5.31
N VAL A 37 -10.64 2.32 6.18
CA VAL A 37 -11.71 1.67 6.95
C VAL A 37 -11.57 2.09 8.40
N ILE A 38 -12.69 2.31 9.08
CA ILE A 38 -12.70 2.56 10.51
C ILE A 38 -12.80 1.22 11.23
N VAL A 39 -11.83 0.92 12.07
CA VAL A 39 -11.83 -0.27 12.93
C VAL A 39 -11.86 0.13 14.39
N VAL A 40 -12.36 -0.78 15.23
CA VAL A 40 -12.28 -0.63 16.68
C VAL A 40 -11.12 -1.45 17.19
N ALA A 41 -10.17 -0.78 17.83
CA ALA A 41 -9.00 -1.38 18.45
C ALA A 41 -9.07 -1.31 19.97
N THR A 42 -8.37 -2.21 20.63
CA THR A 42 -8.21 -2.25 22.09
C THR A 42 -6.79 -1.83 22.43
N VAL A 43 -6.65 -0.88 23.34
CA VAL A 43 -5.35 -0.46 23.85
C VAL A 43 -4.78 -1.57 24.73
N ARG A 44 -3.63 -2.13 24.35
CA ARG A 44 -2.94 -3.19 25.08
C ARG A 44 -1.81 -2.69 25.94
N LYS A 45 -1.17 -1.59 25.56
CA LYS A 45 -0.07 -1.00 26.30
C LYS A 45 -0.01 0.50 26.11
N LEU A 46 0.34 1.22 27.17
CA LEU A 46 0.66 2.64 27.16
C LEU A 46 2.05 2.80 27.77
N ILE A 47 2.95 3.43 27.03
CA ILE A 47 4.30 3.74 27.49
C ILE A 47 4.45 5.25 27.42
N ASP A 48 4.41 5.90 28.59
CA ASP A 48 4.70 7.31 28.70
C ASP A 48 6.19 7.55 28.46
N THR A 49 6.50 8.42 27.51
CA THR A 49 7.85 8.84 27.14
C THR A 49 7.87 10.37 27.17
N ASN A 50 8.99 10.98 27.52
CA ASN A 50 9.10 12.45 27.67
C ASN A 50 8.54 13.21 26.45
N GLY A 51 7.29 13.68 26.55
CA GLY A 51 6.57 14.46 25.54
C GLY A 51 5.62 13.69 24.61
N TYR A 52 5.52 12.36 24.70
CA TYR A 52 4.56 11.57 23.93
C TYR A 52 4.29 10.21 24.57
N VAL A 53 3.10 9.67 24.35
CA VAL A 53 2.75 8.31 24.78
C VAL A 53 2.78 7.38 23.58
N LYS A 54 3.56 6.30 23.69
CA LYS A 54 3.47 5.17 22.75
C LYS A 54 2.29 4.29 23.15
N VAL A 55 1.40 4.05 22.20
CA VAL A 55 0.16 3.31 22.37
C VAL A 55 0.25 2.06 21.53
N ASP A 56 0.27 0.89 22.17
CA ASP A 56 0.19 -0.40 21.49
C ASP A 56 -1.28 -0.85 21.48
N VAL A 57 -1.76 -1.26 20.32
CA VAL A 57 -3.16 -1.56 20.06
C VAL A 57 -3.31 -2.88 19.33
N GLU A 58 -4.45 -3.53 19.57
CA GLU A 58 -4.85 -4.76 18.90
C GLU A 58 -6.24 -4.56 18.28
N TYR A 59 -6.42 -4.97 17.02
CA TYR A 59 -7.72 -4.93 16.35
C TYR A 59 -7.89 -6.11 15.41
N SER A 60 -9.16 -6.47 15.15
CA SER A 60 -9.51 -7.47 14.15
C SER A 60 -9.83 -6.79 12.82
N TYR A 61 -9.19 -7.24 11.75
CA TYR A 61 -9.48 -6.83 10.38
C TYR A 61 -9.61 -8.07 9.50
N GLU A 62 -10.75 -8.24 8.83
CA GLU A 62 -11.02 -9.40 7.96
C GLU A 62 -10.75 -10.77 8.62
N GLY A 63 -11.07 -10.89 9.91
CA GLY A 63 -10.87 -12.13 10.68
C GLY A 63 -9.43 -12.37 11.17
N LYS A 64 -8.50 -11.45 10.90
CA LYS A 64 -7.12 -11.48 11.41
C LYS A 64 -6.95 -10.49 12.55
N VAL A 65 -6.26 -10.91 13.60
CA VAL A 65 -5.84 -10.02 14.70
C VAL A 65 -4.54 -9.34 14.28
N LEU A 66 -4.54 -8.02 14.30
CA LEU A 66 -3.39 -7.17 13.96
C LEU A 66 -2.99 -6.36 15.19
N ASN A 67 -1.68 -6.21 15.36
CA ASN A 67 -1.08 -5.40 16.40
C ASN A 67 -0.36 -4.22 15.77
N ASN A 68 -0.56 -3.03 16.33
CA ASN A 68 0.12 -1.83 15.86
C ASN A 68 0.55 -0.95 17.04
N SER A 69 1.50 -0.06 16.80
CA SER A 69 1.94 0.91 17.79
C SER A 69 2.11 2.28 17.16
N PHE A 70 1.58 3.31 17.81
CA PHE A 70 1.71 4.70 17.36
C PHE A 70 1.95 5.66 18.52
N HIS A 71 2.43 6.86 18.22
CA HIS A 71 2.70 7.89 19.21
C HIS A 71 1.59 8.94 19.24
N VAL A 72 1.20 9.37 20.43
CA VAL A 72 0.21 10.43 20.64
C VAL A 72 0.77 11.46 21.62
N ALA A 73 0.72 12.74 21.26
CA ALA A 73 1.25 13.81 22.11
C ALA A 73 0.36 14.09 23.34
N ASN A 74 -0.93 13.75 23.29
CA ASN A 74 -1.84 13.82 24.43
C ASN A 74 -2.63 12.51 24.54
N ALA A 75 -2.37 11.76 25.60
CA ALA A 75 -3.01 10.48 25.89
C ALA A 75 -3.97 10.54 27.08
N ASP A 76 -4.36 11.72 27.58
CA ASP A 76 -5.20 11.86 28.79
C ASP A 76 -6.53 11.10 28.68
N SER A 77 -7.01 10.89 27.45
CA SER A 77 -8.24 10.13 27.15
C SER A 77 -8.02 8.62 26.97
N LEU A 78 -6.78 8.19 26.73
CA LEU A 78 -6.39 6.81 26.46
C LEU A 78 -6.11 6.08 27.77
N LYS A 79 -6.63 4.86 27.89
CA LYS A 79 -6.44 3.99 29.04
C LYS A 79 -6.22 2.57 28.54
N MET A 80 -5.54 1.76 29.35
CA MET A 80 -5.43 0.31 29.12
C MET A 80 -6.80 -0.31 28.95
N ASP A 81 -6.90 -1.32 28.08
CA ASP A 81 -8.11 -2.05 27.70
C ASP A 81 -9.26 -1.20 27.12
N ARG A 82 -9.01 0.10 26.90
CA ARG A 82 -10.00 0.98 26.31
C ARG A 82 -10.12 0.74 24.82
N ARG A 83 -11.37 0.78 24.33
CA ARG A 83 -11.67 0.70 22.91
C ARG A 83 -11.49 2.06 22.26
N ILE A 84 -10.77 2.09 21.15
CA ILE A 84 -10.51 3.28 20.35
C ILE A 84 -10.87 3.03 18.90
N ARG A 85 -11.03 4.11 18.13
CA ARG A 85 -11.28 4.07 16.70
C ARG A 85 -10.00 4.40 15.97
N LEU A 86 -9.65 3.52 15.04
CA LEU A 86 -8.52 3.70 14.15
C LEU A 86 -9.03 3.77 12.71
N LEU A 87 -8.40 4.61 11.93
CA LEU A 87 -8.54 4.65 10.48
C LEU A 87 -7.38 3.86 9.89
N VAL A 88 -7.68 2.74 9.23
CA VAL A 88 -6.68 1.82 8.65
C VAL A 88 -6.80 1.80 7.14
N SER A 89 -5.67 1.75 6.44
CA SER A 89 -5.67 1.50 4.99
C SER A 89 -6.11 0.06 4.70
N GLN A 90 -7.04 -0.14 3.77
CA GLN A 90 -7.36 -1.49 3.27
C GLN A 90 -6.17 -2.15 2.55
N GLY A 91 -5.28 -1.36 1.94
CA GLY A 91 -4.11 -1.90 1.22
C GLY A 91 -2.96 -2.31 2.15
N ASN A 92 -2.77 -1.57 3.24
CA ASN A 92 -1.71 -1.81 4.23
C ASN A 92 -2.26 -1.64 5.66
N PRO A 93 -3.13 -2.55 6.12
CA PRO A 93 -3.82 -2.40 7.41
C PRO A 93 -2.86 -2.46 8.61
N ASP A 94 -1.63 -2.91 8.42
CA ASP A 94 -0.55 -3.03 9.41
C ASP A 94 0.40 -1.81 9.47
N LYS A 95 0.40 -0.93 8.46
CA LYS A 95 1.35 0.21 8.39
C LYS A 95 0.67 1.56 8.47
N ASP A 96 -0.44 1.70 7.75
CA ASP A 96 -1.12 3.00 7.60
C ASP A 96 -2.30 3.06 8.56
N VAL A 97 -1.98 3.33 9.83
CA VAL A 97 -2.94 3.38 10.94
C VAL A 97 -2.94 4.75 11.58
N LYS A 98 -4.11 5.39 11.62
CA LYS A 98 -4.29 6.71 12.21
C LYS A 98 -5.32 6.67 13.34
N TYR A 99 -4.95 7.20 14.50
CA TYR A 99 -5.88 7.41 15.60
C TYR A 99 -6.92 8.48 15.26
N ILE A 100 -8.21 8.17 15.43
CA ILE A 100 -9.31 9.11 15.15
C ILE A 100 -10.22 9.38 16.35
N GLY A 101 -10.02 8.70 17.48
CA GLY A 101 -10.73 8.99 18.73
C GLY A 101 -11.04 7.76 19.59
N VAL A 102 -11.71 7.98 20.71
CA VAL A 102 -12.16 6.92 21.63
C VAL A 102 -13.48 6.32 21.11
N ALA A 103 -13.63 5.00 21.18
CA ALA A 103 -14.91 4.35 20.90
C ALA A 103 -15.80 4.45 22.16
N LYS A 104 -17.04 4.91 21.98
CA LYS A 104 -18.07 4.86 23.04
C LYS A 104 -18.55 3.43 23.24
#